data_AF-A0A2S0VXJ9-F1
#
_entry.id   AF-A0A2S0VXJ9-F1
#
_cell.length_a   1.000
_cell.length_b   1.000
_cell.length_c   1.000
_cell.angle_alpha   90.00
_cell.angle_beta   90.00
_cell.angle_gamma   90.00
#
_symmetry.space_group_name_H-M   'P 1'
#
loop_
_entity.id
_entity.type
_entity.pdbx_description
1 polymer ?
#
loop_
_entity_poly.entity_id
_entity_poly.type
_entity_poly.pdbx_seq_one_letter_code
_entity_poly.pdbx_strand_id
1 'polypeptide(L)'
;MVTFPVALTANAMTQDIQHYLKIGFNAHVAKPIDHDSFVETISQYCPQANSQADENDDDDSLFSMDNAAFRQLVKEYVESLPCEIEMLKHAKSAHDWQKLAKVSHSIKGSAGNFGFKKVSEIAGELEQLLKAQRYGEVDTVFSQLIEQLNDALYSGERI
;
A
#
# COMPACT_ATOMS: atom_id res chain seq x y z
N MET A 1 3.10 30.25 -10.56
CA MET A 1 2.48 28.96 -10.20
C MET A 1 2.62 28.82 -8.70
N VAL A 2 1.52 28.89 -7.95
CA VAL A 2 1.55 28.72 -6.48
C VAL A 2 1.51 27.21 -6.22
N THR A 3 2.53 26.67 -5.57
CA THR A 3 2.57 25.24 -5.20
C THR A 3 1.77 25.05 -3.92
N PHE A 4 0.88 24.06 -3.88
CA PHE A 4 0.05 23.72 -2.70
C PHE A 4 0.57 22.42 -2.05
N PRO A 5 1.59 22.47 -1.19
CA PRO A 5 2.12 21.29 -0.52
C PRO A 5 1.14 20.76 0.54
N VAL A 6 0.77 19.49 0.42
CA VAL A 6 -0.02 18.73 1.41
C VAL A 6 0.87 17.64 2.03
N ALA A 7 0.91 17.56 3.37
CA ALA A 7 1.78 16.63 4.08
C ALA A 7 1.07 15.28 4.30
N LEU A 8 1.62 14.19 3.75
CA LEU A 8 1.17 12.82 4.03
C LEU A 8 1.97 12.24 5.20
N THR A 9 1.31 12.02 6.34
CA THR A 9 1.99 11.74 7.62
C THR A 9 1.58 10.39 8.19
N ALA A 10 2.55 9.58 8.64
CA ALA A 10 2.29 8.30 9.30
C ALA A 10 1.84 8.44 10.77
N ASN A 11 1.92 9.66 11.32
CA ASN A 11 1.63 10.00 12.70
C ASN A 11 0.93 11.37 12.71
N ALA A 12 -0.29 11.43 13.23
CA ALA A 12 -1.12 12.64 13.26
C ALA A 12 -1.21 13.22 14.68
N MET A 13 -0.07 13.38 15.35
CA MET A 13 -0.04 14.06 16.64
C MET A 13 -0.21 15.58 16.41
N THR A 14 -1.05 16.24 17.21
CA THR A 14 -1.44 17.65 17.04
C THR A 14 -0.23 18.61 16.95
N GLN A 15 0.88 18.28 17.62
CA GLN A 15 2.11 19.07 17.56
C GLN A 15 2.83 19.00 16.20
N ASP A 16 2.80 17.83 15.53
CA ASP A 16 3.39 17.63 14.20
C ASP A 16 2.58 18.41 13.14
N ILE A 17 1.24 18.38 13.26
CA ILE A 17 0.33 19.13 12.37
C ILE A 17 0.58 20.63 12.45
N GLN A 18 0.70 21.18 13.66
CA GLN A 18 1.00 22.60 13.85
C GLN A 18 2.38 22.97 13.29
N HIS A 19 3.35 22.06 13.36
CA HIS A 19 4.65 22.28 12.75
C HIS A 19 4.56 22.37 11.22
N TYR A 20 3.86 21.43 10.56
CA TYR A 20 3.70 21.44 9.09
C TYR A 20 3.00 22.69 8.57
N LEU A 21 1.93 23.13 9.24
CA LEU A 21 1.24 24.38 8.89
C LEU A 21 2.15 25.60 9.02
N LYS A 22 3.02 25.61 10.04
CA LYS A 22 3.93 26.73 10.31
C LYS A 22 5.06 26.85 9.30
N ILE A 23 5.50 25.74 8.70
CA ILE A 23 6.57 25.73 7.68
C ILE A 23 6.05 25.91 6.24
N GLY A 24 4.74 26.14 6.07
CA GLY A 24 4.14 26.52 4.79
C GLY A 24 3.37 25.40 4.07
N PHE A 25 3.02 24.30 4.74
CA PHE A 25 2.05 23.35 4.20
C PHE A 25 0.63 23.88 4.32
N ASN A 26 -0.20 23.60 3.30
CA ASN A 26 -1.59 24.01 3.27
C ASN A 26 -2.50 23.05 4.03
N ALA A 27 -2.14 21.77 4.06
CA ALA A 27 -2.92 20.75 4.76
C ALA A 27 -2.04 19.55 5.15
N HIS A 28 -2.63 18.66 5.95
CA HIS A 28 -2.06 17.38 6.30
C HIS A 28 -3.10 16.28 6.09
N VAL A 29 -2.65 15.09 5.70
CA VAL A 29 -3.47 13.88 5.64
C VAL A 29 -2.75 12.79 6.43
N ALA A 30 -3.46 12.19 7.38
CA ALA A 30 -2.94 11.12 8.22
C ALA A 30 -2.98 9.77 7.47
N LYS A 31 -2.08 8.84 7.84
CA LYS A 31 -2.18 7.43 7.47
C LYS A 31 -2.92 6.63 8.56
N PRO A 32 -3.70 5.59 8.20
CA PRO A 32 -4.04 5.18 6.85
C PRO A 32 -4.85 6.26 6.12
N ILE A 33 -4.63 6.39 4.81
CA ILE A 33 -5.25 7.44 4.01
C ILE A 33 -6.75 7.14 3.95
N ASP A 34 -7.54 8.00 4.58
CA ASP A 34 -8.99 8.00 4.44
C ASP A 34 -9.34 8.69 3.11
N HIS A 35 -10.03 7.96 2.22
CA HIS A 35 -10.30 8.40 0.86
C HIS A 35 -11.12 9.70 0.85
N ASP A 36 -12.20 9.75 1.63
CA ASP A 36 -13.11 10.89 1.69
C ASP A 36 -12.39 12.14 2.23
N SER A 37 -11.65 12.00 3.32
CA SER A 37 -10.86 13.10 3.89
C SER A 37 -9.73 13.57 2.96
N PHE A 38 -9.11 12.66 2.20
CA PHE A 38 -8.08 13.01 1.22
C PHE A 38 -8.67 13.79 0.05
N VAL A 39 -9.77 13.31 -0.54
CA VAL A 39 -10.46 13.98 -1.64
C VAL A 39 -10.99 15.34 -1.19
N GLU A 40 -11.56 15.45 0.01
CA GLU A 40 -12.01 16.72 0.58
C GLU A 40 -10.83 17.70 0.72
N THR A 41 -9.71 17.24 1.28
CA THR A 41 -8.51 18.06 1.48
C THR A 41 -7.97 18.57 0.14
N ILE A 42 -7.87 17.73 -0.88
CA ILE A 42 -7.36 18.14 -2.20
C ILE A 42 -8.36 19.04 -2.93
N SER A 43 -9.67 18.75 -2.84
CA SER A 43 -10.74 19.55 -3.47
C SER A 43 -10.76 20.99 -2.97
N GLN A 44 -10.46 21.22 -1.68
CA GLN A 44 -10.36 22.56 -1.09
C GLN A 44 -9.28 23.44 -1.76
N TYR A 45 -8.23 22.84 -2.34
CA TYR A 45 -7.11 23.56 -2.95
C TYR A 45 -7.05 23.43 -4.48
N CYS A 46 -7.98 22.69 -5.10
CA CYS A 46 -8.15 22.55 -6.55
C CYS A 46 -9.54 23.06 -7.02
N PRO A 47 -9.82 24.38 -6.95
CA PRO A 47 -11.13 24.95 -7.27
C PRO A 47 -11.54 24.91 -8.76
N GLN A 48 -10.74 24.29 -9.65
CA GLN A 48 -11.00 24.22 -11.10
C GLN A 48 -11.21 22.80 -11.65
N ALA A 49 -11.74 21.88 -10.84
CA ALA A 49 -12.39 20.65 -11.35
C ALA A 49 -13.92 20.78 -11.41
N ASN A 50 -14.48 21.99 -11.30
CA ASN A 50 -15.92 22.19 -11.46
C ASN A 50 -16.26 22.45 -12.93
N SER A 51 -16.37 21.38 -13.71
CA SER A 51 -17.20 21.31 -14.91
C SER A 51 -17.47 19.83 -15.21
N GLN A 52 -18.62 19.36 -14.73
CA GLN A 52 -19.25 18.09 -15.12
C GLN A 52 -18.42 16.84 -14.81
N ALA A 53 -18.18 16.54 -13.54
CA ALA A 53 -18.03 15.14 -13.11
C ALA A 53 -19.45 14.69 -12.74
N ASP A 54 -20.02 13.82 -13.57
CA ASP A 54 -21.25 13.12 -13.25
C ASP A 54 -21.12 12.46 -11.87
N GLU A 55 -22.19 12.48 -11.08
CA GLU A 55 -22.30 11.82 -9.77
C GLU A 55 -22.27 10.27 -9.87
N ASN A 56 -21.64 9.71 -10.91
CA ASN A 56 -21.48 8.28 -11.17
C ASN A 56 -20.09 7.92 -11.70
N ASP A 57 -19.05 8.71 -11.40
CA ASP A 57 -17.68 8.29 -11.72
C ASP A 57 -17.25 7.28 -10.64
N ASP A 58 -17.59 6.01 -10.91
CA ASP A 58 -17.13 4.86 -10.13
C ASP A 58 -15.61 4.99 -9.94
N ASP A 59 -15.16 5.19 -8.70
CA ASP A 59 -13.75 5.13 -8.29
C ASP A 59 -13.06 3.83 -8.80
N ASP A 60 -13.88 2.81 -9.08
CA ASP A 60 -13.54 1.54 -9.72
C ASP A 60 -12.94 1.69 -11.13
N SER A 61 -13.22 2.77 -11.88
CA SER A 61 -12.72 3.00 -13.24
C SER A 61 -11.21 3.28 -13.28
N LEU A 62 -10.68 3.95 -12.24
CA LEU A 62 -9.26 4.29 -12.15
C LEU A 62 -8.41 3.06 -11.78
N PHE A 63 -8.94 2.21 -10.89
CA PHE A 63 -8.34 0.93 -10.50
C PHE A 63 -8.82 -0.25 -11.37
N SER A 64 -9.50 0.03 -12.48
CA SER A 64 -9.96 -0.98 -13.43
C SER A 64 -8.81 -1.52 -14.27
N MET A 65 -8.87 -2.81 -14.58
CA MET A 65 -8.01 -3.44 -15.57
C MET A 65 -8.23 -2.91 -16.99
N ASP A 66 -9.27 -2.12 -17.27
CA ASP A 66 -9.45 -1.43 -18.54
C ASP A 66 -8.59 -0.15 -18.63
N ASN A 67 -8.11 0.37 -17.50
CA ASN A 67 -7.20 1.50 -17.44
C ASN A 67 -5.76 1.09 -17.77
N ALA A 68 -5.21 1.61 -18.88
CA ALA A 68 -3.87 1.26 -19.35
C ALA A 68 -2.75 1.66 -18.38
N ALA A 69 -2.90 2.77 -17.68
CA ALA A 69 -1.92 3.23 -16.69
C ALA A 69 -1.93 2.29 -15.47
N PHE A 70 -3.12 1.89 -15.00
CA PHE A 70 -3.23 0.97 -13.88
C PHE A 70 -2.70 -0.44 -14.23
N ARG A 71 -3.01 -0.96 -15.43
CA ARG A 71 -2.41 -2.23 -15.91
C ARG A 71 -0.88 -2.19 -15.89
N GLN A 72 -0.28 -1.08 -16.32
CA GLN A 72 1.18 -0.92 -16.30
C GLN A 72 1.74 -0.96 -14.87
N LEU A 73 1.07 -0.29 -13.92
CA LEU A 73 1.48 -0.33 -12.51
C LEU A 73 1.35 -1.73 -11.91
N VAL A 74 0.28 -2.46 -12.22
CA VAL A 74 0.11 -3.86 -11.77
C VAL A 74 1.20 -4.74 -12.36
N LYS A 75 1.58 -4.54 -13.63
CA LYS A 75 2.68 -5.27 -14.26
C LYS A 75 4.02 -4.99 -13.56
N GLU A 76 4.35 -3.74 -13.31
CA GLU A 76 5.58 -3.35 -12.58
C GLU A 76 5.62 -3.95 -11.17
N TYR A 77 4.47 -3.98 -10.49
CA TYR A 77 4.35 -4.63 -9.20
C TYR A 77 4.62 -6.14 -9.29
N VAL A 78 4.00 -6.84 -10.24
CA VAL A 78 4.22 -8.29 -10.47
C VAL A 78 5.69 -8.58 -10.79
N GLU A 79 6.34 -7.76 -11.61
CA GLU A 79 7.77 -7.87 -11.95
C GLU A 79 8.69 -7.67 -10.73
N SER A 80 8.23 -6.96 -9.69
CA SER A 80 8.97 -6.77 -8.44
C SER A 80 8.87 -7.95 -7.45
N LEU A 81 7.81 -8.74 -7.53
CA LEU A 81 7.52 -9.83 -6.59
C LEU A 81 8.63 -10.89 -6.46
N PRO A 82 9.35 -11.30 -7.52
CA PRO A 82 10.43 -12.28 -7.38
C PRO A 82 11.53 -11.80 -6.43
N CYS A 83 11.83 -10.49 -6.44
CA CYS A 83 12.81 -9.91 -5.52
C CYS A 83 12.30 -9.95 -4.08
N GLU A 84 11.03 -9.59 -3.85
CA GLU A 84 10.37 -9.65 -2.53
C GLU A 84 10.35 -11.09 -1.97
N ILE A 85 10.05 -12.08 -2.81
CA ILE A 85 10.07 -13.51 -2.45
C ILE A 85 11.48 -13.94 -1.99
N GLU A 86 12.53 -13.55 -2.70
CA GLU A 86 13.90 -13.88 -2.32
C GLU A 86 14.31 -13.19 -1.01
N MET A 87 13.88 -11.94 -0.79
CA MET A 87 14.11 -11.24 0.49
C MET A 87 13.40 -11.94 1.66
N LEU A 88 12.16 -12.39 1.48
CA LEU A 88 11.41 -13.18 2.46
C LEU A 88 12.15 -14.48 2.81
N LYS A 89 12.56 -15.26 1.80
CA LYS A 89 13.29 -16.52 1.99
C LYS A 89 14.62 -16.31 2.71
N HIS A 90 15.37 -15.28 2.32
CA HIS A 90 16.65 -14.98 2.95
C HIS A 90 16.48 -14.55 4.42
N ALA A 91 15.53 -13.66 4.71
CA ALA A 91 15.25 -13.22 6.08
C ALA A 91 14.81 -14.40 6.97
N LYS A 92 13.97 -15.31 6.44
CA LYS A 92 13.57 -16.52 7.14
C LYS A 92 14.74 -17.45 7.44
N SER A 93 15.56 -17.78 6.43
CA SER A 93 16.72 -18.67 6.61
C SER A 93 17.74 -18.10 7.61
N ALA A 94 17.94 -16.78 7.59
CA ALA A 94 18.80 -16.08 8.54
C ALA A 94 18.18 -15.92 9.95
N HIS A 95 16.94 -16.35 10.17
CA HIS A 95 16.17 -16.10 11.39
C HIS A 95 16.10 -14.61 11.78
N ASP A 96 16.17 -13.73 10.77
CA ASP A 96 16.07 -12.28 10.93
C ASP A 96 14.59 -11.89 10.98
N TRP A 97 13.97 -12.14 12.13
CA TRP A 97 12.54 -11.90 12.36
C TRP A 97 12.14 -10.43 12.18
N GLN A 98 13.06 -9.51 12.48
CA GLN A 98 12.81 -8.09 12.33
C GLN A 98 12.75 -7.71 10.84
N LYS A 99 13.69 -8.20 10.03
CA LYS A 99 13.67 -8.00 8.58
C LYS A 99 12.48 -8.70 7.94
N LEU A 100 12.18 -9.93 8.36
CA LEU A 100 11.03 -10.68 7.85
C LEU A 100 9.73 -9.91 8.08
N ALA A 101 9.52 -9.36 9.29
CA ALA A 101 8.33 -8.57 9.60
C ALA A 101 8.24 -7.28 8.75
N LYS A 102 9.37 -6.61 8.47
CA LYS A 102 9.41 -5.42 7.62
C LYS A 102 9.04 -5.73 6.18
N VAL A 103 9.56 -6.83 5.63
CA VAL A 103 9.25 -7.28 4.26
C VAL A 103 7.77 -7.67 4.17
N SER A 104 7.25 -8.43 5.15
CA SER A 104 5.82 -8.76 5.23
C SER A 104 4.92 -7.52 5.33
N HIS A 105 5.32 -6.50 6.10
CA HIS A 105 4.59 -5.23 6.19
C HIS A 105 4.56 -4.48 4.85
N SER A 106 5.69 -4.44 4.14
CA SER A 106 5.78 -3.81 2.81
C SER A 106 4.82 -4.49 1.82
N ILE A 107 4.91 -5.83 1.72
CA ILE A 107 4.08 -6.66 0.85
C ILE A 107 2.60 -6.50 1.19
N LYS A 108 2.25 -6.45 2.49
CA LYS A 108 0.86 -6.20 2.93
C LYS A 108 0.30 -4.91 2.31
N GLY A 109 1.05 -3.81 2.40
CA GLY A 109 0.62 -2.50 1.91
C GLY A 109 0.54 -2.45 0.38
N SER A 110 1.59 -2.92 -0.30
CA SER A 110 1.63 -2.91 -1.77
C SER A 110 0.60 -3.86 -2.39
N ALA A 111 0.45 -5.09 -1.88
CA ALA A 111 -0.54 -6.04 -2.34
C ALA A 111 -1.98 -5.51 -2.23
N GLY A 112 -2.29 -4.79 -1.15
CA GLY A 112 -3.60 -4.16 -0.96
C GLY A 112 -3.92 -3.12 -2.05
N ASN A 113 -2.94 -2.28 -2.41
CA ASN A 113 -3.11 -1.23 -3.42
C ASN A 113 -3.36 -1.77 -4.83
N PHE A 114 -2.85 -2.96 -5.14
CA PHE A 114 -2.97 -3.58 -6.46
C PHE A 114 -4.03 -4.69 -6.52
N GLY A 115 -4.90 -4.77 -5.51
CA GLY A 115 -6.05 -5.70 -5.51
C GLY A 115 -5.73 -7.14 -5.09
N PHE A 116 -4.50 -7.45 -4.68
CA PHE A 116 -4.09 -8.76 -4.17
C PHE A 116 -4.48 -8.95 -2.70
N LYS A 117 -5.78 -8.90 -2.41
CA LYS A 117 -6.34 -8.94 -1.04
C LYS A 117 -5.81 -10.12 -0.21
N LYS A 118 -5.82 -11.32 -0.78
CA LYS A 118 -5.36 -12.53 -0.09
C LYS A 118 -3.87 -12.50 0.25
N VAL A 119 -3.03 -11.94 -0.62
CA VAL A 119 -1.60 -11.72 -0.32
C VAL A 119 -1.45 -10.71 0.81
N SER A 120 -2.23 -9.62 0.78
CA SER A 120 -2.21 -8.60 1.83
C SER A 120 -2.60 -9.15 3.20
N GLU A 121 -3.67 -9.96 3.26
CA GLU A 121 -4.15 -10.60 4.48
C GLU A 121 -3.09 -11.52 5.11
N ILE A 122 -2.53 -12.45 4.33
CA ILE A 122 -1.54 -13.42 4.84
C ILE A 122 -0.24 -12.71 5.23
N ALA A 123 0.19 -11.70 4.47
CA ALA A 123 1.37 -10.90 4.83
C ALA A 123 1.16 -10.14 6.16
N GLY A 124 -0.07 -9.66 6.41
CA GLY A 124 -0.46 -9.06 7.68
C GLY A 124 -0.47 -10.06 8.84
N GLU A 125 -0.95 -11.28 8.61
CA GLU A 125 -0.91 -12.35 9.61
C GLU A 125 0.54 -12.72 9.97
N LEU A 126 1.41 -12.88 8.97
CA LEU A 126 2.83 -13.17 9.17
C LEU A 126 3.51 -12.05 9.97
N GLU A 127 3.24 -10.78 9.63
CA GLU A 127 3.73 -9.61 10.36
C GLU A 127 3.30 -9.65 11.83
N GLN A 128 2.02 -9.97 12.11
CA GLN A 128 1.48 -10.04 13.47
C GLN A 128 2.13 -11.17 14.28
N LEU A 129 2.30 -12.36 13.70
CA LEU A 129 2.96 -13.49 14.36
C LEU A 129 4.41 -13.14 14.76
N LEU A 130 5.14 -12.47 13.87
CA LEU A 130 6.51 -12.06 14.12
C LEU A 130 6.61 -10.98 15.22
N LYS A 131 5.67 -10.03 15.24
CA LYS A 131 5.55 -9.02 16.31
C LYS A 131 5.18 -9.64 17.66
N ALA A 132 4.33 -10.67 17.64
CA ALA A 132 3.92 -11.42 18.83
C ALA A 132 4.95 -12.48 19.27
N GLN A 133 6.07 -12.62 18.56
CA GLN A 133 7.13 -13.61 18.83
C GLN A 133 6.63 -15.07 18.80
N ARG A 134 5.56 -15.35 18.05
CA ARG A 134 4.96 -16.69 17.88
C ARG A 134 5.66 -17.48 16.77
N TYR A 135 6.97 -17.69 16.93
CA TYR A 135 7.83 -18.25 15.87
C TYR A 135 7.44 -19.68 15.43
N GLY A 136 6.78 -20.46 16.31
CA GLY A 136 6.33 -21.82 15.98
C GLY A 136 5.24 -21.88 14.90
N GLU A 137 4.57 -20.77 14.61
CA GLU A 137 3.50 -20.69 13.60
C GLU A 137 3.96 -19.98 12.31
N VAL A 138 5.17 -19.42 12.33
CA VAL A 138 5.73 -18.66 11.20
C VAL A 138 5.95 -19.54 9.97
N ASP A 139 6.32 -20.81 10.12
CA ASP A 139 6.53 -21.71 8.99
C ASP A 139 5.26 -21.90 8.15
N THR A 140 4.12 -22.14 8.80
CA THR A 140 2.85 -22.38 8.12
C THR A 140 2.40 -21.15 7.32
N VAL A 141 2.36 -19.98 7.97
CA VAL A 141 1.91 -18.73 7.33
C VAL A 141 2.90 -18.26 6.27
N PHE A 142 4.20 -18.46 6.49
CA PHE A 142 5.22 -18.16 5.49
C PHE A 142 5.03 -18.99 4.21
N SER A 143 4.81 -20.31 4.33
CA SER A 143 4.57 -21.16 3.16
C SER A 143 3.33 -20.73 2.38
N GLN A 144 2.24 -20.38 3.09
CA GLN A 144 1.03 -19.85 2.46
C GLN A 144 1.27 -18.52 1.72
N LEU A 145 2.06 -17.62 2.32
CA LEU A 145 2.40 -16.35 1.68
C LEU A 145 3.18 -16.56 0.38
N ILE A 146 4.18 -17.44 0.40
CA ILE A 146 5.00 -17.75 -0.77
C ILE A 146 4.16 -18.39 -1.87
N GLU A 147 3.25 -19.31 -1.52
CA GLU A 147 2.31 -19.91 -2.47
C GLU A 147 1.45 -18.83 -3.15
N GLN A 148 0.84 -17.92 -2.36
CA GLN A 148 -0.01 -16.86 -2.92
C GLN A 148 0.77 -15.83 -3.75
N LEU A 149 2.02 -15.54 -3.39
CA LEU A 149 2.88 -14.68 -4.21
C LEU A 149 3.24 -15.33 -5.55
N ASN A 150 3.48 -16.65 -5.56
CA ASN A 150 3.68 -17.38 -6.82
C ASN A 150 2.41 -17.45 -7.66
N ASP A 151 1.24 -17.67 -7.04
CA ASP A 151 -0.05 -17.62 -7.75
C ASP A 151 -0.28 -16.24 -8.42
N ALA A 152 0.11 -15.16 -7.73
CA ALA A 152 0.03 -13.80 -8.27
C ALA A 152 0.96 -13.58 -9.46
N LEU A 153 2.16 -14.19 -9.48
CA LEU A 153 3.06 -14.18 -10.63
C LEU A 153 2.41 -14.84 -11.86
N TYR A 154 1.88 -16.07 -11.70
CA TYR A 154 1.26 -16.81 -12.81
C TYR A 154 -0.06 -16.20 -13.29
N SER A 155 -0.81 -15.57 -12.39
CA SER A 155 -2.05 -14.87 -12.74
C SER A 155 -1.77 -13.53 -13.42
N GLY A 156 -0.72 -12.82 -12.99
CA GLY A 156 -0.28 -11.56 -13.59
C GLY A 156 0.29 -11.70 -15.01
N GLU A 157 0.86 -12.85 -15.36
CA GLU A 157 1.28 -13.18 -16.73
C GLU A 157 0.11 -13.34 -17.72
N ARG A 158 -1.13 -13.47 -17.22
CA ARG A 158 -2.36 -13.65 -18.05
C ARG A 158 -3.15 -12.35 -18.24
N ILE A 159 -2.68 -11.22 -17.72
CA ILE A 159 -3.30 -9.89 -17.81
C ILE A 159 -2.71 -9.11 -19.00
#